data_AF-A0A545V1X1-F1
#
_entry.id   AF-A0A545V1X1-F1
#
_cell.length_a   1.000
_cell.length_b   1.000
_cell.length_c   1.000
_cell.angle_alpha   90.00
_cell.angle_beta   90.00
_cell.angle_gamma   90.00
#
_symmetry.space_group_name_H-M   'P 1'
#
loop_
_entity.id
_entity.type
_entity.pdbx_description
1 polymer ?
#
loop_
_entity_poly.entity_id
_entity_poly.type
_entity_poly.pdbx_seq_one_letter_code
_entity_poly.pdbx_strand_id
1 'polypeptide(L)'
;MVYLQACRRTARDRIVADSARLLTCDNYSTLFRNNFTMLAAVFTAGFAFEIGFNQTMNKVWDNNNRGRQWKDIRHKYVEEAEDDE
;
A
#
# COMPACT_ATOMS: atom_id res chain seq x y z
N MET A 1 -32.71 7.35 46.49
CA MET A 1 -32.67 6.92 45.07
C MET A 1 -32.22 8.00 44.08
N VAL A 2 -32.39 9.30 44.36
CA VAL A 2 -32.01 10.40 43.46
C VAL A 2 -30.49 10.56 43.24
N TYR A 3 -29.67 10.35 44.29
CA TYR A 3 -28.19 10.42 44.18
C TYR A 3 -27.59 9.37 43.24
N LEU A 4 -28.14 8.16 43.23
CA LEU A 4 -27.69 7.10 42.32
C LEU A 4 -28.05 7.39 40.86
N GLN A 5 -29.16 8.10 40.62
CA GLN A 5 -29.55 8.56 39.28
C GLN A 5 -28.67 9.71 38.79
N ALA A 6 -28.28 10.65 39.66
CA ALA A 6 -27.36 11.73 39.32
C ALA A 6 -25.96 11.20 39.00
N CYS A 7 -25.40 10.33 39.84
CA CYS A 7 -24.09 9.69 39.61
C CYS A 7 -24.08 8.86 38.31
N ARG A 8 -25.17 8.16 38.00
CA ARG A 8 -25.34 7.38 36.76
C ARG A 8 -25.48 8.25 35.51
N ARG A 9 -26.03 9.46 35.61
CA ARG A 9 -26.03 10.45 34.50
C ARG A 9 -24.61 10.98 34.26
N THR A 10 -23.92 11.45 35.30
CA THR A 10 -22.56 12.00 35.18
C THR A 10 -21.54 11.00 34.65
N ALA A 11 -21.65 9.72 35.05
CA ALA A 11 -20.78 8.65 34.53
C ALA A 11 -21.03 8.36 33.04
N ARG A 12 -22.31 8.37 32.61
CA ARG A 12 -22.69 8.18 31.20
C ARG A 12 -22.17 9.33 30.32
N ASP A 13 -22.28 10.56 30.79
CA ASP A 13 -21.85 11.75 30.04
C ASP A 13 -20.31 11.81 29.90
N ARG A 14 -19.55 11.37 30.92
CA ARG A 14 -18.09 11.23 30.83
C ARG A 14 -17.65 10.14 29.86
N ILE A 15 -18.30 8.98 29.86
CA ILE A 15 -17.99 7.88 28.93
C ILE A 15 -18.25 8.31 27.48
N VAL A 16 -19.35 9.01 27.21
CA VAL A 16 -19.66 9.52 25.87
C VAL A 16 -18.68 10.62 25.44
N ALA A 17 -18.24 11.50 26.34
CA ALA A 17 -17.24 12.52 26.04
C ALA A 17 -15.83 11.94 25.76
N ASP A 18 -15.41 10.90 26.49
CA ASP A 18 -14.13 10.21 26.27
C ASP A 18 -14.15 9.36 24.99
N SER A 19 -15.30 8.72 24.70
CA SER A 19 -15.52 8.00 23.43
C SER A 19 -15.54 8.94 22.23
N ALA A 20 -16.16 10.13 22.38
CA ALA A 20 -16.15 11.16 21.35
C ALA A 20 -14.75 11.76 21.16
N ARG A 21 -13.94 11.89 22.21
CA ARG A 21 -12.52 12.26 22.13
C ARG A 21 -11.68 11.19 21.44
N LEU A 22 -11.89 9.90 21.65
CA LEU A 22 -11.20 8.86 20.89
C LEU A 22 -11.56 8.87 19.39
N LEU A 23 -12.78 9.31 19.05
CA LEU A 23 -13.24 9.45 17.67
C LEU A 23 -12.81 10.78 17.01
N THR A 24 -12.39 11.78 17.80
CA THR A 24 -12.01 13.12 17.31
C THR A 24 -10.55 13.51 17.59
N CYS A 25 -9.85 12.78 18.45
CA CYS A 25 -8.41 12.86 18.64
C CYS A 25 -7.73 12.13 17.49
N ASP A 26 -7.42 12.96 16.51
CA ASP A 26 -6.14 13.00 15.84
C ASP A 26 -5.92 11.98 14.72
N ASN A 27 -6.15 12.48 13.51
CA ASN A 27 -5.33 12.19 12.35
C ASN A 27 -3.84 12.54 12.64
N TYR A 28 -3.20 11.86 13.59
CA TYR A 28 -1.75 11.80 13.64
C TYR A 28 -1.33 10.82 12.56
N SER A 29 -0.73 11.31 11.50
CA SER A 29 -0.04 10.47 10.53
C SER A 29 1.05 9.67 11.25
N THR A 30 0.73 8.44 11.66
CA THR A 30 1.67 7.54 12.36
C THR A 30 2.96 7.34 11.58
N LEU A 31 2.88 7.47 10.25
CA LEU A 31 4.01 7.38 9.32
C LEU A 31 4.82 8.69 9.21
N PHE A 32 4.20 9.86 9.35
CA PHE A 32 4.84 11.16 9.07
C PHE A 32 5.08 12.03 10.33
N ARG A 33 4.68 11.57 11.52
CA ARG A 33 4.84 12.34 12.78
C ARG A 33 6.28 12.36 13.32
N ASN A 34 7.06 11.32 13.05
CA ASN A 34 8.45 11.20 13.52
C ASN A 34 9.41 11.22 12.33
N ASN A 35 10.46 12.05 12.39
CA ASN A 35 11.47 12.17 11.32
C ASN A 35 12.04 10.81 10.89
N PHE A 36 12.38 9.95 11.86
CA PHE A 36 12.90 8.61 11.58
C PHE A 36 11.84 7.70 10.94
N THR A 37 10.61 7.69 11.45
CA THR A 37 9.52 6.88 10.90
C THR A 37 9.16 7.28 9.48
N MET A 38 9.20 8.59 9.18
CA MET A 38 9.02 9.11 7.82
C MET A 38 10.10 8.57 6.87
N LEU A 39 11.38 8.67 7.26
CA LEU A 39 12.48 8.19 6.42
C LEU A 39 12.38 6.68 6.17
N ALA A 40 12.11 5.90 7.22
CA ALA A 40 11.90 4.46 7.10
C ALA A 40 10.73 4.14 6.16
N ALA A 41 9.59 4.83 6.32
CA ALA A 41 8.42 4.62 5.48
C ALA A 41 8.71 4.94 4.01
N VAL A 42 9.41 6.04 3.71
CA VAL A 42 9.77 6.42 2.34
C VAL A 42 10.72 5.42 1.70
N PHE A 43 11.76 4.96 2.42
CA PHE A 43 12.68 3.96 1.88
C PHE A 43 12.00 2.62 1.66
N THR A 44 11.24 2.13 2.64
CA THR A 44 10.49 0.87 2.49
C THR A 44 9.48 0.96 1.35
N ALA A 45 8.75 2.06 1.23
CA ALA A 45 7.82 2.28 0.13
C ALA A 45 8.57 2.35 -1.22
N GLY A 46 9.73 3.00 -1.28
CA GLY A 46 10.57 3.07 -2.48
C GLY A 46 10.96 1.68 -2.99
N PHE A 47 11.54 0.83 -2.13
CA PHE A 47 11.94 -0.53 -2.51
C PHE A 47 10.73 -1.41 -2.85
N ALA A 48 9.66 -1.35 -2.06
CA ALA A 48 8.45 -2.11 -2.33
C ALA A 48 7.81 -1.69 -3.66
N PHE A 49 7.79 -0.38 -3.94
CA PHE A 49 7.29 0.18 -5.18
C PHE A 49 8.16 -0.25 -6.36
N GLU A 50 9.48 -0.19 -6.27
CA GLU A 50 10.40 -0.64 -7.33
C GLU A 50 10.10 -2.08 -7.77
N ILE A 51 10.00 -3.01 -6.81
CA ILE A 51 9.74 -4.43 -7.09
C ILE A 51 8.38 -4.61 -7.78
N GLY A 52 7.32 -4.02 -7.21
CA GLY A 52 5.96 -4.16 -7.74
C GLY A 52 5.76 -3.44 -9.07
N PHE A 53 6.31 -2.23 -9.20
CA PHE A 53 6.16 -1.38 -10.37
C PHE A 53 6.89 -1.96 -11.58
N ASN A 54 8.14 -2.39 -11.43
CA ASN A 54 8.91 -2.98 -12.52
C ASN A 54 8.21 -4.21 -13.10
N GLN A 55 7.75 -5.14 -12.26
CA GLN A 55 7.04 -6.34 -12.73
C GLN A 55 5.69 -5.99 -13.40
N THR A 56 4.97 -5.03 -12.83
CA THR A 56 3.66 -4.62 -13.37
C THR A 56 3.81 -3.92 -14.70
N MET A 57 4.73 -2.96 -14.80
CA MET A 57 4.97 -2.21 -16.03
C MET A 57 5.53 -3.08 -17.14
N ASN A 58 6.43 -4.03 -16.83
CA ASN A 58 6.88 -5.02 -17.80
C ASN A 58 5.70 -5.83 -18.34
N LYS A 59 4.80 -6.33 -17.49
CA LYS A 59 3.60 -7.06 -17.94
C LYS A 59 2.68 -6.22 -18.81
N VAL A 60 2.45 -4.96 -18.44
CA VAL A 60 1.63 -4.03 -19.22
C VAL A 60 2.25 -3.80 -20.59
N TRP A 61 3.55 -3.53 -20.64
CA TRP A 61 4.29 -3.33 -21.89
C TRP A 61 4.28 -4.58 -22.76
N ASP A 62 4.53 -5.74 -22.15
CA ASP A 62 4.56 -7.03 -22.82
C ASP A 62 3.21 -7.37 -23.43
N ASN A 63 2.12 -7.09 -22.71
CA ASN A 63 0.75 -7.28 -23.18
C ASN A 63 0.41 -6.35 -24.34
N ASN A 64 0.85 -5.09 -24.28
CA ASN A 64 0.57 -4.11 -25.32
C ASN A 64 1.39 -4.36 -26.61
N ASN A 65 2.57 -4.96 -26.49
CA ASN A 65 3.49 -5.21 -27.62
C ASN A 65 3.61 -6.70 -27.98
N ARG A 66 2.60 -7.50 -27.66
CA ARG A 66 2.57 -8.94 -28.02
C ARG A 66 2.82 -9.15 -29.50
N GLY A 67 3.68 -10.11 -29.83
CA GLY A 67 3.99 -10.50 -31.20
C GLY A 67 4.97 -9.56 -31.93
N ARG A 68 5.40 -8.48 -31.28
CA ARG A 68 6.44 -7.56 -31.81
C ARG A 68 7.75 -7.62 -31.03
N GLN A 69 7.75 -8.32 -29.90
CA GLN A 69 8.93 -8.39 -29.03
C GLN A 69 9.88 -9.47 -29.51
N TRP A 70 11.18 -9.23 -29.38
CA TRP A 70 12.20 -10.22 -29.73
C TRP A 70 11.95 -11.56 -29.03
N LYS A 71 11.56 -11.55 -27.75
CA LYS A 71 11.21 -12.79 -27.02
C LYS A 71 10.07 -13.60 -27.65
N ASP A 72 9.15 -12.96 -28.35
CA ASP A 72 8.03 -13.62 -29.02
C ASP A 72 8.44 -14.16 -30.40
N ILE A 73 9.47 -13.59 -31.05
CA ILE A 73 9.85 -13.91 -32.44
C ILE A 73 11.13 -14.76 -32.51
N ARG A 74 11.99 -14.68 -31.48
CA ARG A 74 13.33 -15.31 -31.47
C ARG A 74 13.36 -16.79 -31.81
N HIS A 75 12.29 -17.53 -31.49
CA HIS A 75 12.23 -18.97 -31.73
C HIS A 75 12.40 -19.29 -33.22
N LYS A 76 11.85 -18.46 -34.11
CA LYS A 76 11.91 -18.65 -35.56
C LYS A 76 13.33 -18.56 -36.13
N TYR A 77 14.16 -17.67 -35.57
CA TYR A 77 15.52 -17.43 -36.07
C TYR A 77 16.57 -18.33 -35.43
N VAL A 78 16.27 -18.92 -34.27
CA VAL A 78 17.19 -19.86 -33.61
C VAL A 78 17.02 -21.25 -34.22
N GLU A 79 15.80 -21.66 -34.55
CA GLU A 79 15.52 -22.94 -35.23
C GLU A 79 16.06 -22.93 -36.67
N GLU A 80 15.87 -21.84 -37.44
CA GLU A 80 16.48 -21.69 -38.78
C GLU A 80 18.02 -21.78 -38.75
N ALA A 81 18.67 -21.38 -37.65
CA ALA A 81 20.13 -21.49 -37.52
C ALA A 81 20.61 -22.92 -37.18
N GLU A 82 19.74 -23.78 -36.62
CA GLU A 82 20.07 -25.18 -36.33
C GLU A 82 19.74 -26.11 -37.51
N ASP A 83 18.75 -25.78 -38.34
CA ASP A 83 18.39 -26.57 -39.54
C ASP A 83 19.31 -26.31 -40.77
N ASP A 84 20.10 -25.23 -40.76
CA ASP A 84 21.05 -24.85 -41.83
C ASP A 84 22.50 -25.38 -41.63
N GLU A 85 22.77 -26.19 -40.59
CA GLU A 85 24.05 -26.88 -40.31
C GLU A 85 23.95 -28.41 -40.50
#